data_AF-A0A7C5D8K2-F1
#
_entry.id   AF-A0A7C5D8K2-F1
#
_cell.length_a   1.000
_cell.length_b   1.000
_cell.length_c   1.000
_cell.angle_alpha   90.00
_cell.angle_beta   90.00
_cell.angle_gamma   90.00
#
_symmetry.space_group_name_H-M   'P 1'
#
loop_
_entity.id
_entity.type
_entity.pdbx_description
1 polymer ?
#
loop_
_entity_poly.entity_id
_entity_poly.type
_entity_poly.pdbx_seq_one_letter_code
_entity_poly.pdbx_strand_id
1 'polypeptide(L)'
;IGPVIAYVFSQGTGTAEVIFAVYMLIVGASDGILKPILMGRGVDVPMLVILIGAIGGMMLKGMVGLFVGAVIFALAYTLFGFWMDEMDKEEQRQE
;
A
#
# COMPACT_ATOMS: atom_id res chain seq x y z
N ILE A 1 -12.51 -9.14 -9.79
CA ILE A 1 -12.48 -10.23 -10.81
C ILE A 1 -13.85 -10.78 -11.18
N GLY A 2 -14.73 -11.16 -10.25
CA GLY A 2 -16.06 -11.75 -10.56
C GLY A 2 -16.94 -11.00 -11.58
N PRO A 3 -17.16 -9.66 -11.44
CA PRO A 3 -17.97 -8.90 -12.41
C PRO A 3 -17.38 -8.87 -13.82
N VAL A 4 -16.05 -8.91 -13.94
CA VAL A 4 -15.34 -8.88 -15.22
C VAL A 4 -15.49 -10.22 -15.94
N ILE A 5 -15.39 -11.33 -15.21
CA ILE A 5 -15.62 -12.67 -15.76
C ILE A 5 -17.07 -12.80 -16.25
N ALA A 6 -18.04 -12.36 -15.45
CA ALA A 6 -19.46 -12.39 -15.83
C ALA A 6 -19.77 -11.56 -17.09
N TYR A 7 -19.09 -10.42 -17.25
CA TYR A 7 -19.21 -9.60 -18.46
C TYR A 7 -18.62 -10.28 -19.70
N VAL A 8 -17.48 -10.95 -19.59
CA VAL A 8 -16.90 -11.68 -20.73
C VAL A 8 -17.79 -12.85 -21.15
N PHE A 9 -18.39 -13.55 -20.19
CA PHE A 9 -19.38 -14.59 -20.47
C PHE A 9 -20.70 -14.07 -21.06
N SER A 10 -21.01 -12.78 -20.92
CA SER A 10 -22.19 -12.20 -21.58
C SER A 10 -21.95 -11.91 -23.06
N GLN A 11 -20.69 -11.85 -23.51
CA GLN A 11 -20.32 -11.66 -24.91
C GLN A 11 -20.28 -12.99 -25.70
N GLY A 12 -20.18 -14.13 -25.00
CA GLY A 12 -20.07 -15.43 -25.63
C GLY A 12 -19.77 -16.55 -24.62
N THR A 13 -19.89 -17.79 -25.09
CA THR A 13 -19.62 -19.03 -24.32
C THR A 13 -18.67 -19.97 -25.07
N GLY A 14 -17.70 -19.40 -25.78
CA GLY A 14 -16.66 -20.15 -26.47
C GLY A 14 -15.54 -20.65 -25.54
N THR A 15 -14.55 -21.30 -26.15
CA THR A 15 -13.36 -21.83 -25.46
C THR A 15 -12.48 -20.70 -24.91
N ALA A 16 -12.46 -19.53 -25.56
CA ALA A 16 -11.62 -18.40 -25.15
C ALA A 16 -12.08 -17.81 -23.81
N GLU A 17 -13.39 -17.75 -23.56
CA GLU A 17 -14.04 -17.21 -22.38
C GLU A 17 -13.80 -18.13 -21.17
N VAL A 18 -13.82 -19.45 -21.39
CA VAL A 18 -13.47 -20.43 -20.36
C VAL A 18 -11.99 -20.32 -19.97
N ILE A 19 -11.09 -20.22 -20.95
CA ILE A 19 -9.65 -20.03 -20.69
C ILE A 19 -9.42 -18.72 -19.94
N PHE A 20 -10.07 -17.64 -20.36
CA PHE A 20 -9.99 -16.33 -19.70
C PHE A 20 -10.47 -16.38 -18.25
N ALA A 21 -11.56 -17.09 -17.98
CA ALA A 21 -12.11 -17.23 -16.63
C ALA A 21 -11.15 -17.98 -15.69
N VAL A 22 -10.55 -19.07 -16.17
CA VAL A 22 -9.53 -19.83 -15.43
C VAL A 22 -8.30 -18.95 -15.18
N TYR A 23 -7.84 -18.21 -16.19
CA TYR A 23 -6.73 -17.27 -16.04
C TYR A 23 -7.02 -16.18 -14.99
N MET A 24 -8.20 -15.55 -15.04
CA MET A 24 -8.61 -14.54 -14.08
C MET A 24 -8.73 -15.06 -12.65
N LEU A 25 -9.09 -16.34 -12.47
CA LEU A 25 -9.09 -16.99 -11.16
C LEU A 25 -7.68 -17.11 -10.59
N ILE A 26 -6.72 -17.54 -11.43
CA ILE A 26 -5.30 -17.62 -11.04
C ILE A 26 -4.79 -16.24 -10.67
N VAL A 27 -5.03 -15.22 -11.50
CA VAL A 27 -4.61 -13.83 -11.24
C VAL A 27 -5.23 -13.30 -9.94
N GLY A 28 -6.51 -13.55 -9.70
CA GLY A 28 -7.18 -13.13 -8.46
C GLY A 28 -6.65 -13.83 -7.22
N ALA A 29 -6.34 -15.12 -7.32
CA ALA A 29 -5.69 -15.87 -6.23
C ALA A 29 -4.27 -15.33 -5.98
N SER A 30 -3.53 -15.04 -7.04
CA SER A 30 -2.22 -14.40 -6.98
C SER A 30 -2.27 -13.04 -6.30
N ASP A 31 -3.25 -12.18 -6.61
CA ASP A 31 -3.41 -10.88 -5.93
C ASP A 31 -3.60 -11.01 -4.42
N GLY A 32 -4.24 -12.10 -3.96
CA GLY A 32 -4.43 -12.40 -2.54
C GLY A 32 -3.13 -12.76 -1.79
N ILE A 33 -2.10 -13.23 -2.50
CA ILE A 33 -0.80 -13.61 -1.94
C ILE A 33 0.26 -12.53 -2.21
N LEU A 34 0.33 -12.02 -3.43
CA LEU A 34 1.33 -11.04 -3.83
C LEU A 34 1.13 -9.72 -3.08
N LYS A 35 -0.10 -9.24 -2.88
CA LYS A 35 -0.32 -7.98 -2.15
C LYS A 35 0.23 -8.03 -0.73
N PRO A 36 -0.11 -9.00 0.14
CA PRO A 36 0.46 -9.05 1.48
C PRO A 36 1.97 -9.32 1.50
N ILE A 37 2.53 -10.07 0.53
CA ILE A 37 4.00 -10.25 0.48
C ILE A 37 4.70 -8.95 0.07
N LEU A 38 4.16 -8.22 -0.91
CA LEU A 38 4.75 -6.99 -1.43
C LEU A 38 4.48 -5.77 -0.52
N MET A 39 3.32 -5.73 0.15
CA MET A 39 2.87 -4.61 0.98
C MET A 39 2.91 -4.90 2.49
N GLY A 40 3.26 -6.12 2.89
CA GLY A 40 3.28 -6.55 4.31
C GLY A 40 4.43 -5.99 5.13
N ARG A 41 5.37 -5.25 4.52
CA ARG A 41 6.30 -4.38 5.25
C ARG A 41 5.64 -3.04 5.53
N GLY A 42 4.49 -3.09 6.20
CA GLY A 42 3.83 -1.89 6.70
C GLY A 42 4.82 -1.13 7.58
N VAL A 43 4.95 0.17 7.33
CA VAL A 43 5.65 1.04 8.26
C VAL A 43 4.69 1.28 9.41
N ASP A 44 5.09 0.95 10.64
CA ASP A 44 4.33 1.20 11.87
C ASP A 44 4.30 2.70 12.21
N VAL A 45 3.72 3.51 11.32
CA VAL A 45 3.51 4.94 11.55
C VAL A 45 2.20 5.13 12.32
N PRO A 46 2.22 5.84 13.46
CA PRO A 46 1.00 6.17 14.19
C PRO A 46 0.02 6.94 13.29
N MET A 47 -1.27 6.58 13.35
CA MET A 47 -2.30 7.23 12.54
C MET A 47 -2.36 8.75 12.74
N LEU A 48 -2.03 9.24 13.94
CA LEU A 48 -1.99 10.68 14.24
C LEU A 48 -0.98 11.43 13.35
N VAL A 49 0.18 10.84 13.08
CA VAL A 49 1.22 11.46 12.22
C VAL A 49 0.70 11.61 10.80
N ILE A 50 0.02 10.58 10.29
CA ILE A 50 -0.59 10.57 8.96
C ILE A 50 -1.70 11.63 8.88
N LEU A 51 -2.54 11.73 9.91
CA LEU A 51 -3.63 12.70 9.97
C LEU A 51 -3.11 14.15 9.98
N ILE A 52 -2.07 14.43 10.76
CA ILE A 52 -1.42 15.75 10.79
C ILE A 52 -0.86 16.09 9.41
N GLY A 53 -0.16 15.14 8.77
CA GLY A 53 0.35 15.30 7.41
C GLY A 53 -0.75 15.55 6.38
N ALA A 54 -1.85 14.80 6.45
CA ALA A 54 -2.99 14.93 5.55
C ALA A 54 -3.68 16.29 5.68
N ILE A 55 -3.98 16.73 6.91
CA ILE A 55 -4.62 18.03 7.19
C ILE A 55 -3.70 19.17 6.76
N GLY A 56 -2.43 19.14 7.15
CA GLY A 56 -1.45 20.16 6.76
C GLY A 56 -1.26 20.22 5.24
N GLY A 57 -1.16 19.06 4.58
CA GLY A 57 -1.07 18.98 3.13
C GLY A 57 -2.31 19.51 2.44
N MET A 58 -3.51 19.19 2.95
CA MET A 58 -4.77 19.73 2.44
C MET A 58 -4.78 21.26 2.45
N MET A 59 -4.34 21.87 3.55
CA MET A 59 -4.31 23.34 3.66
C MET A 59 -3.38 24.00 2.63
N LEU A 60 -2.31 23.31 2.21
CA LEU A 60 -1.33 23.86 1.27
C LEU A 60 -1.66 23.60 -0.20
N LYS A 61 -2.11 22.39 -0.54
CA LYS A 61 -2.31 21.93 -1.94
C LYS A 61 -3.69 21.32 -2.21
N GLY A 62 -4.67 21.57 -1.35
CA GLY A 62 -6.04 21.05 -1.49
C GLY A 62 -6.10 19.52 -1.47
N MET A 63 -6.98 18.92 -2.26
CA MET A 63 -7.18 17.46 -2.27
C MET A 63 -5.91 16.66 -2.61
N VAL A 64 -5.03 17.18 -3.48
CA VAL A 64 -3.77 16.50 -3.79
C VAL A 64 -2.86 16.47 -2.56
N GLY A 65 -2.91 17.54 -1.77
CA GLY A 65 -2.16 17.68 -0.54
C GLY A 65 -2.53 16.67 0.54
N LEU A 66 -3.78 16.17 0.58
CA LEU A 66 -4.18 15.10 1.52
C LEU A 66 -3.28 13.86 1.40
N PHE A 67 -2.97 13.47 0.17
CA PHE A 67 -2.14 12.29 -0.09
C PHE A 67 -0.66 12.63 0.06
N VAL A 68 -0.21 13.73 -0.55
CA VAL A 68 1.20 14.10 -0.55
C VAL A 68 1.70 14.43 0.88
N GLY A 69 0.92 15.18 1.65
CA GLY A 69 1.27 15.57 3.02
C GLY A 69 1.34 14.36 3.95
N ALA A 70 0.39 13.43 3.84
CA ALA A 70 0.39 12.18 4.60
C ALA A 70 1.64 11.33 4.32
N VAL A 71 2.01 11.18 3.04
CA VAL A 71 3.19 10.41 2.63
C VAL A 71 4.48 11.05 3.14
N ILE A 72 4.63 12.36 3.01
CA ILE A 72 5.84 13.07 3.47
C ILE A 72 6.01 12.92 4.99
N PHE A 73 4.94 13.11 5.78
CA PHE A 73 5.02 12.95 7.23
C PHE A 73 5.30 11.52 7.67
N ALA A 74 4.71 10.53 6.99
CA ALA A 74 5.00 9.12 7.25
C ALA A 74 6.48 8.80 7.02
N LEU A 75 7.06 9.27 5.91
CA LEU A 75 8.48 9.09 5.62
C LEU A 75 9.38 9.80 6.64
N ALA A 76 9.04 11.02 7.02
CA ALA A 76 9.79 11.77 8.03
C ALA A 76 9.81 11.05 9.38
N TYR A 77 8.67 10.54 9.84
CA TYR A 77 8.59 9.77 11.09
C TYR A 77 9.41 8.49 11.04
N THR A 78 9.36 7.78 9.91
CA THR A 78 10.12 6.53 9.71
C THR A 78 11.62 6.79 9.75
N LEU A 79 12.07 7.83 9.04
CA LEU A 79 13.48 8.18 8.97
C LEU A 79 13.99 8.66 10.33
N PHE A 80 13.18 9.43 11.06
CA PHE A 80 13.49 9.85 12.43
C PHE A 80 13.61 8.65 13.38
N GLY A 81 12.69 7.69 13.30
CA GLY A 81 12.76 6.46 14.09
C GLY A 81 13.99 5.61 13.77
N PHE A 82 14.34 5.47 12.49
CA PHE A 82 15.55 4.78 12.06
C PHE A 82 16.82 5.43 12.61
N TRP A 83 16.91 6.76 12.54
CA TRP A 83 18.04 7.51 13.08
C TRP A 83 18.15 7.38 14.60
N MET A 84 17.03 7.41 15.33
CA MET A 84 17.02 7.23 16.78
C MET A 84 17.45 5.82 17.20
N ASP A 85 17.01 4.77 16.50
CA ASP A 85 17.43 3.39 16.75
C ASP A 85 18.92 3.15 16.44
N GLU A 86 19.50 3.92 15.51
CA GLU A 86 20.94 3.90 15.24
C GLU A 86 21.75 4.49 16.40
N MET A 87 21.27 5.60 17.00
CA MET A 87 21.92 6.23 18.16
C MET A 87 21.93 5.32 19.40
N ASP A 88 20.81 4.67 19.72
CA ASP A 88 20.72 3.76 20.87
C ASP A 88 21.71 2.58 20.75
N LYS A 89 21.96 2.09 19.53
CA LYS A 89 22.92 1.00 19.27
C LYS A 89 24.37 1.44 19.42
N GLU A 90 24.68 2.70 19.11
CA GLU A 90 26.03 3.24 19.27
C GLU A 90 26.41 3.43 20.75
N GLU A 91 25.47 3.86 21.60
CA GLU A 91 25.68 3.96 23.05
C GLU A 91 25.92 2.57 23.68
N GLN A 92 25.12 1.56 23.34
CA GLN A 92 25.28 0.20 23.87
C GLN A 92 26.58 -0.51 23.48
N ARG A 93 27.25 -0.06 22.40
CA ARG A 93 28.53 -0.64 21.96
C ARG A 93 29.74 -0.02 22.67
N GLN A 94 29.55 1.11 23.33
CA GLN A 94 30.60 1.83 24.05
C GLN A 94 30.62 1.48 25.55
N GLU A 95 29.55 0.88 26.08
CA GLU A 95 29.50 0.20 27.39
C GLU A 95 30.08 -1.23 27.33
#